data_AF-A0A0R2UZI2-F1
#
_entry.id   AF-A0A0R2UZI2-F1
#
_cell.length_a   1.000
_cell.length_b   1.000
_cell.length_c   1.000
_cell.angle_alpha   90.00
_cell.angle_beta   90.00
_cell.angle_gamma   90.00
#
_symmetry.space_group_name_H-M   'P 1'
#
loop_
_entity.id
_entity.type
_entity.pdbx_description
1 polymer ?
#
loop_
_entity_poly.entity_id
_entity_poly.type
_entity_poly.pdbx_seq_one_letter_code
_entity_poly.pdbx_strand_id
1 'polypeptide(L)'
;YLFQAPITFYTQKEQWDMAPGMTGGFNSRFSRVIETECITCHNGLPDLVAGSVNKYSAVPLGIDCERCHGPGSVHVSRIAAGISVDTANDIDYSIVNPRHLSTELQNDLCFRCHLQGVNVLHPGADYADFKPGMRIKDFWNIFLPRFDGKNDQFLMASQADRMVQSKCFISSGKMSCITCHNPHISVKETTVAQFNKPCKDCHTGPNNDCTEVLSARKLSNDDCSGCHIPKSGSIDIPHVSISDHKIQVPGREAEKPEGRFTGLVALTDDQISPVNKARGYLRYFESYVSERSMLDSAAYWLQQGQKDPLYGPTEIHLLFLKNQYGAVTERAAKMVVDKVDAWTAYRIGESWMMQQNAEKALPWLSRAVEILPLNMDFNLKLGSAFYVAGETDKALERFRFICSEDPLYEKAWMNTAACLLLQGDLNGAESALLKAIALDPDYLQARVTLTDLYLKKRQRSDAGKMLQYLDAYHAQEPIVAELRRRYRSL
;
A
#
# COMPACT_ATOMS: atom_id res chain seq x y z
N TYR A 1 -2.25 -16.41 -2.87
CA TYR A 1 -1.53 -15.13 -2.81
C TYR A 1 -2.11 -14.18 -3.83
N LEU A 2 -2.22 -12.89 -3.50
CA LEU A 2 -2.73 -11.87 -4.40
C LEU A 2 -1.65 -10.85 -4.73
N PHE A 3 -1.49 -10.58 -6.02
CA PHE A 3 -0.52 -9.64 -6.57
C PHE A 3 -1.19 -8.74 -7.61
N GLN A 4 -0.70 -7.52 -7.76
CA GLN A 4 -1.18 -6.58 -8.76
C GLN A 4 -0.60 -6.95 -10.12
N ALA A 5 -1.47 -7.10 -11.12
CA ALA A 5 -1.05 -7.16 -12.50
C ALA A 5 -0.62 -5.76 -12.99
N PRO A 6 0.49 -5.61 -13.73
CA PRO A 6 0.99 -4.32 -14.19
C PRO A 6 0.30 -3.85 -15.49
N ILE A 7 -0.89 -4.38 -15.77
CA ILE A 7 -1.68 -4.15 -16.99
C ILE A 7 -3.05 -3.60 -16.62
N THR A 8 -3.63 -2.82 -17.52
CA THR A 8 -4.98 -2.29 -17.41
C THR A 8 -5.72 -2.42 -18.73
N PHE A 9 -7.05 -2.52 -18.68
CA PHE A 9 -7.88 -2.52 -19.86
C PHE A 9 -8.32 -1.09 -20.18
N TYR A 10 -7.87 -0.57 -21.32
CA TYR A 10 -8.24 0.77 -21.77
C TYR A 10 -9.54 0.69 -22.55
N THR A 11 -10.67 1.04 -21.92
CA THR A 11 -12.01 0.90 -22.52
C THR A 11 -12.16 1.69 -23.82
N GLN A 12 -11.55 2.86 -23.94
CA GLN A 12 -11.62 3.68 -25.17
C GLN A 12 -10.85 3.06 -26.35
N LYS A 13 -9.90 2.17 -26.07
CA LYS A 13 -9.08 1.47 -27.07
C LYS A 13 -9.45 -0.01 -27.22
N GLU A 14 -10.33 -0.50 -26.35
CA GLU A 14 -10.74 -1.92 -26.27
C GLU A 14 -9.56 -2.91 -26.21
N GLN A 15 -8.47 -2.52 -25.55
CA GLN A 15 -7.25 -3.33 -25.47
C GLN A 15 -6.65 -3.39 -24.06
N TRP A 16 -5.93 -4.48 -23.78
CA TRP A 16 -5.03 -4.57 -22.64
C TRP A 16 -3.70 -3.93 -22.98
N ASP A 17 -3.19 -3.10 -22.08
CA ASP A 17 -1.87 -2.47 -22.22
C ASP A 17 -1.28 -2.21 -20.82
N MET A 18 -0.02 -1.79 -20.76
CA MET A 18 0.66 -1.49 -19.51
C MET A 18 -0.10 -0.40 -18.73
N ALA A 19 -0.22 -0.60 -17.43
CA ALA A 19 -0.75 0.41 -16.54
C ALA A 19 0.14 1.68 -16.58
N PRO A 20 -0.43 2.89 -16.42
CA PRO A 20 0.35 4.11 -16.37
C PRO A 20 1.50 4.01 -15.35
N GLY A 21 2.70 4.45 -15.74
CA GLY A 21 3.90 4.37 -14.91
C GLY A 21 4.63 3.03 -14.91
N MET A 22 4.08 1.98 -15.55
CA MET A 22 4.71 0.65 -15.63
C MET A 22 5.48 0.40 -16.94
N THR A 23 5.61 1.40 -17.82
CA THR A 23 6.38 1.28 -19.08
C THR A 23 7.88 1.55 -18.86
N GLY A 24 8.73 1.25 -19.84
CA GLY A 24 10.13 1.72 -19.84
C GLY A 24 11.04 1.10 -18.76
N GLY A 25 10.73 -0.13 -18.33
CA GLY A 25 11.52 -0.85 -17.31
C GLY A 25 11.04 -0.65 -15.87
N PHE A 26 10.03 0.19 -15.63
CA PHE A 26 9.43 0.41 -14.32
C PHE A 26 8.37 -0.65 -13.92
N ASN A 27 8.33 -1.78 -14.63
CA ASN A 27 7.39 -2.88 -14.39
C ASN A 27 7.98 -3.91 -13.41
N SER A 28 7.33 -4.14 -12.27
CA SER A 28 7.68 -5.21 -11.33
C SER A 28 7.06 -6.59 -11.67
N ARG A 29 6.57 -6.78 -12.89
CA ARG A 29 5.86 -7.99 -13.35
C ARG A 29 4.69 -8.30 -12.39
N PHE A 30 4.53 -9.55 -11.98
CA PHE A 30 3.48 -10.01 -11.06
C PHE A 30 3.97 -10.12 -9.60
N SER A 31 4.96 -9.32 -9.20
CA SER A 31 5.55 -9.39 -7.85
C SER A 31 5.02 -8.32 -6.88
N ARG A 32 4.24 -7.34 -7.36
CA ARG A 32 3.68 -6.29 -6.50
C ARG A 32 2.57 -6.87 -5.62
N VAL A 33 2.86 -7.00 -4.33
CA VAL A 33 1.95 -7.57 -3.33
C VAL A 33 0.70 -6.71 -3.14
N ILE A 34 -0.48 -7.34 -3.03
CA ILE A 34 -1.72 -6.68 -2.59
C ILE A 34 -1.99 -7.05 -1.13
N GLU A 35 -1.62 -6.14 -0.23
CA GLU A 35 -1.84 -6.28 1.21
C GLU A 35 -3.26 -5.87 1.63
N THR A 36 -3.61 -6.14 2.89
CA THR A 36 -4.92 -5.83 3.47
C THR A 36 -5.28 -4.34 3.36
N GLU A 37 -4.29 -3.44 3.42
CA GLU A 37 -4.47 -2.01 3.21
C GLU A 37 -5.15 -1.71 1.86
N CYS A 38 -4.64 -2.31 0.78
CA CYS A 38 -5.17 -2.07 -0.56
C CYS A 38 -6.57 -2.68 -0.71
N ILE A 39 -6.72 -3.94 -0.31
CA ILE A 39 -7.94 -4.69 -0.64
C ILE A 39 -9.16 -4.19 0.16
N THR A 40 -8.96 -3.73 1.40
CA THR A 40 -10.05 -3.20 2.23
C THR A 40 -10.62 -1.88 1.68
N CYS A 41 -9.83 -1.12 0.93
CA CYS A 41 -10.32 0.07 0.23
C CYS A 41 -11.04 -0.27 -1.08
N HIS A 42 -10.67 -1.37 -1.74
CA HIS A 42 -11.14 -1.71 -3.09
C HIS A 42 -12.21 -2.81 -3.17
N ASN A 43 -12.45 -3.56 -2.08
CA ASN A 43 -13.42 -4.64 -2.03
C ASN A 43 -14.21 -4.67 -0.70
N GLY A 44 -15.18 -5.57 -0.65
CA GLY A 44 -15.69 -6.16 0.59
C GLY A 44 -14.58 -6.63 1.52
N LEU A 45 -14.94 -6.97 2.76
CA LEU A 45 -13.94 -7.49 3.71
C LEU A 45 -13.39 -8.84 3.20
N PRO A 46 -12.07 -8.97 2.99
CA PRO A 46 -11.48 -10.22 2.53
C PRO A 46 -11.29 -11.20 3.70
N ASP A 47 -11.12 -12.48 3.37
CA ASP A 47 -10.68 -13.48 4.35
C ASP A 47 -9.16 -13.67 4.24
N LEU A 48 -8.39 -12.91 5.03
CA LEU A 48 -6.94 -13.04 5.12
C LEU A 48 -6.55 -14.32 5.86
N VAL A 49 -5.68 -15.12 5.25
CA VAL A 49 -5.11 -16.31 5.91
C VAL A 49 -4.11 -15.84 6.97
N ALA A 50 -4.33 -16.29 8.22
CA ALA A 50 -3.50 -15.93 9.36
C ALA A 50 -2.00 -16.19 9.11
N GLY A 51 -1.15 -15.27 9.58
CA GLY A 51 0.30 -15.34 9.39
C GLY A 51 0.78 -14.96 7.99
N SER A 52 -0.10 -14.47 7.11
CA SER A 52 0.23 -13.93 5.79
C SER A 52 -0.02 -12.42 5.71
N VAL A 53 0.53 -11.77 4.70
CA VAL A 53 0.25 -10.36 4.38
C VAL A 53 -0.61 -10.18 3.12
N ASN A 54 -0.73 -11.23 2.30
CA ASN A 54 -1.42 -11.18 1.00
C ASN A 54 -1.98 -12.53 0.53
N LYS A 55 -2.15 -13.50 1.42
CA LYS A 55 -2.83 -14.76 1.09
C LYS A 55 -4.27 -14.66 1.61
N TYR A 56 -5.23 -14.78 0.71
CA TYR A 56 -6.65 -14.71 1.03
C TYR A 56 -7.31 -16.04 0.65
N SER A 57 -8.23 -16.54 1.48
CA SER A 57 -9.10 -17.67 1.13
C SER A 57 -10.28 -17.23 0.27
N ALA A 58 -10.73 -15.98 0.45
CA ALA A 58 -11.76 -15.35 -0.35
C ALA A 58 -11.50 -13.84 -0.47
N VAL A 59 -11.80 -13.30 -1.65
CA VAL A 59 -11.77 -11.86 -1.94
C VAL A 59 -13.10 -11.51 -2.61
N PRO A 60 -13.96 -10.69 -1.98
CA PRO A 60 -15.19 -10.23 -2.60
C PRO A 60 -14.94 -9.46 -3.90
N LEU A 61 -15.91 -9.46 -4.83
CA LEU A 61 -15.81 -8.73 -6.09
C LEU A 61 -16.40 -7.33 -5.94
N GLY A 62 -15.56 -6.38 -5.50
CA GLY A 62 -15.94 -4.98 -5.32
C GLY A 62 -16.53 -4.66 -3.94
N ILE A 63 -16.95 -3.41 -3.76
CA ILE A 63 -17.49 -2.88 -2.50
C ILE A 63 -18.91 -3.42 -2.29
N ASP A 64 -19.13 -4.12 -1.19
CA ASP A 64 -20.43 -4.66 -0.79
C ASP A 64 -21.19 -3.76 0.20
N CYS A 65 -22.40 -4.17 0.58
CA CYS A 65 -23.24 -3.46 1.54
C CYS A 65 -22.56 -3.31 2.91
N GLU A 66 -21.80 -4.30 3.36
CA GLU A 66 -21.23 -4.34 4.70
C GLU A 66 -20.11 -3.30 4.88
N ARG A 67 -19.45 -2.91 3.79
CA ARG A 67 -18.50 -1.79 3.81
C ARG A 67 -19.13 -0.49 4.30
N CYS A 68 -20.43 -0.27 4.07
CA CYS A 68 -21.16 0.94 4.49
C CYS A 68 -22.10 0.71 5.69
N HIS A 69 -22.62 -0.51 5.83
CA HIS A 69 -23.67 -0.85 6.78
C HIS A 69 -23.22 -1.78 7.93
N GLY A 70 -21.96 -2.22 7.89
CA GLY A 70 -21.41 -3.19 8.84
C GLY A 70 -21.94 -4.61 8.57
N PRO A 71 -21.61 -5.58 9.44
CA PRO A 71 -22.05 -6.96 9.27
C PRO A 71 -23.57 -7.05 9.24
N GLY A 72 -24.15 -7.44 8.10
CA GLY A 72 -25.58 -7.47 7.85
C GLY A 72 -26.25 -8.81 8.18
N SER A 73 -25.47 -9.81 8.61
CA SER A 73 -25.96 -11.18 8.84
C SER A 73 -27.11 -11.26 9.86
N VAL A 74 -27.08 -10.42 10.90
CA VAL A 74 -28.17 -10.33 11.89
C VAL A 74 -29.43 -9.76 11.25
N HIS A 75 -29.31 -8.69 10.46
CA HIS A 75 -30.42 -8.11 9.73
C HIS A 75 -31.05 -9.11 8.75
N VAL A 76 -30.23 -9.77 7.93
CA VAL A 76 -30.69 -10.81 6.99
C VAL A 76 -31.43 -11.94 7.72
N SER A 77 -30.89 -12.41 8.86
CA SER A 77 -31.52 -13.46 9.66
C SER A 77 -32.88 -13.04 10.22
N ARG A 78 -33.02 -11.78 10.66
CA ARG A 78 -34.30 -11.24 11.17
C ARG A 78 -35.35 -11.15 10.07
N ILE A 79 -34.99 -10.59 8.92
CA ILE A 79 -35.90 -10.47 7.77
C ILE A 79 -36.34 -11.85 7.28
N ALA A 80 -35.41 -12.82 7.19
CA ALA A 80 -35.73 -14.20 6.83
C ALA A 80 -36.70 -14.88 7.83
N ALA A 81 -36.66 -14.49 9.10
CA ALA A 81 -37.59 -14.94 10.14
C ALA A 81 -38.92 -14.15 10.15
N GLY A 82 -39.14 -13.24 9.20
CA GLY A 82 -40.33 -12.38 9.15
C GLY A 82 -40.33 -11.24 10.18
N ILE A 83 -39.19 -10.95 10.81
CA ILE A 83 -39.02 -9.88 11.81
C ILE A 83 -38.49 -8.64 11.09
N SER A 84 -39.37 -7.74 10.69
CA SER A 84 -39.02 -6.44 10.11
C SER A 84 -39.22 -5.29 11.11
N VAL A 85 -38.52 -4.19 10.86
CA VAL A 85 -38.69 -2.91 11.57
C VAL A 85 -39.23 -1.90 10.58
N ASP A 86 -40.25 -1.12 10.97
CA ASP A 86 -40.74 -0.02 10.16
C ASP A 86 -39.74 1.15 10.24
N THR A 87 -38.81 1.19 9.29
CA THR A 87 -37.72 2.17 9.27
C THR A 87 -38.18 3.62 9.02
N ALA A 88 -39.48 3.84 8.72
CA ALA A 88 -40.04 5.18 8.68
C ALA A 88 -40.20 5.79 10.08
N ASN A 89 -40.42 4.93 11.10
CA ASN A 89 -40.73 5.35 12.46
C ASN A 89 -39.68 4.90 13.49
N ASP A 90 -39.03 3.76 13.26
CA ASP A 90 -38.08 3.13 14.20
C ASP A 90 -36.70 2.90 13.58
N ILE A 91 -35.69 2.75 14.44
CA ILE A 91 -34.32 2.42 14.00
C ILE A 91 -34.15 0.89 14.00
N ASP A 92 -33.75 0.33 12.86
CA ASP A 92 -33.30 -1.06 12.80
C ASP A 92 -31.86 -1.18 13.33
N TYR A 93 -31.72 -1.60 14.58
CA TYR A 93 -30.41 -1.80 15.22
C TYR A 93 -29.65 -3.04 14.72
N SER A 94 -30.23 -3.84 13.82
CA SER A 94 -29.55 -5.02 13.27
C SER A 94 -28.63 -4.72 12.08
N ILE A 95 -28.67 -3.49 11.55
CA ILE A 95 -27.83 -3.00 10.47
C ILE A 95 -27.54 -1.51 10.65
N VAL A 96 -26.31 -1.06 10.37
CA VAL A 96 -25.99 0.36 10.51
C VAL A 96 -26.66 1.13 9.38
N ASN A 97 -27.40 2.19 9.71
CA ASN A 97 -27.81 3.18 8.73
C ASN A 97 -27.01 4.48 8.95
N PRO A 98 -26.12 4.86 8.01
CA PRO A 98 -25.28 6.05 8.15
C PRO A 98 -26.05 7.34 8.46
N ARG A 99 -27.31 7.46 8.03
CA ARG A 99 -28.15 8.63 8.32
C ARG A 99 -28.36 8.89 9.82
N HIS A 100 -28.29 7.85 10.65
CA HIS A 100 -28.48 7.98 12.10
C HIS A 100 -27.17 8.18 12.87
N LEU A 101 -26.02 8.10 12.20
CA LEU A 101 -24.72 8.37 12.81
C LEU A 101 -24.50 9.87 13.00
N SER A 102 -23.61 10.24 13.93
CA SER A 102 -23.13 11.63 14.03
C SER A 102 -22.40 12.03 12.74
N THR A 103 -22.32 13.33 12.45
CA THR A 103 -21.58 13.85 11.29
C THR A 103 -20.14 13.34 11.24
N GLU A 104 -19.46 13.27 12.40
CA GLU A 104 -18.11 12.72 12.53
C GLU A 104 -18.05 11.26 12.03
N LEU A 105 -18.93 10.39 12.53
CA LEU A 105 -18.95 8.96 12.18
C LEU A 105 -19.42 8.71 10.74
N GLN A 106 -20.29 9.56 10.20
CA GLN A 106 -20.64 9.55 8.78
C GLN A 106 -19.43 9.84 7.91
N ASN A 107 -18.62 10.83 8.30
CA ASN A 107 -17.42 11.21 7.56
C ASN A 107 -16.35 10.13 7.68
N ASP A 108 -16.10 9.59 8.86
CA ASP A 108 -15.14 8.50 9.07
C ASP A 108 -15.48 7.28 8.20
N LEU A 109 -16.76 6.95 8.02
CA LEU A 109 -17.17 5.90 7.10
C LEU A 109 -16.66 6.14 5.67
N CYS A 110 -16.82 7.35 5.14
CA CYS A 110 -16.41 7.68 3.78
C CYS A 110 -14.89 7.91 3.68
N PHE A 111 -14.28 8.49 4.71
CA PHE A 111 -12.86 8.84 4.74
C PHE A 111 -12.00 7.59 4.66
N ARG A 112 -12.46 6.44 5.17
CA ARG A 112 -11.75 5.17 5.01
C ARG A 112 -11.28 4.90 3.57
N CYS A 113 -12.09 5.25 2.57
CA CYS A 113 -11.77 5.03 1.16
C CYS A 113 -11.43 6.33 0.41
N HIS A 114 -12.03 7.46 0.78
CA HIS A 114 -11.88 8.76 0.12
C HIS A 114 -10.89 9.72 0.80
N LEU A 115 -10.10 9.19 1.73
CA LEU A 115 -8.97 9.87 2.36
C LEU A 115 -7.71 9.02 2.21
N GLN A 116 -7.18 8.97 0.99
CA GLN A 116 -5.91 8.32 0.72
C GLN A 116 -4.77 9.21 1.19
N GLY A 117 -4.04 8.72 2.20
CA GLY A 117 -2.84 9.34 2.73
C GLY A 117 -1.86 8.28 3.21
N VAL A 118 -0.89 8.73 3.99
CA VAL A 118 0.08 7.87 4.65
C VAL A 118 -0.57 7.27 5.89
N ASN A 119 -1.06 6.05 5.76
CA ASN A 119 -1.71 5.33 6.85
C ASN A 119 -0.67 4.72 7.79
N VAL A 120 -0.84 4.94 9.10
CA VAL A 120 0.00 4.38 10.16
C VAL A 120 -0.89 3.72 11.20
N LEU A 121 -0.99 2.39 11.14
CA LEU A 121 -1.75 1.59 12.11
C LEU A 121 -1.22 1.76 13.54
N HIS A 122 -2.15 1.76 14.49
CA HIS A 122 -1.80 1.59 15.89
C HIS A 122 -1.30 0.17 16.14
N PRO A 123 -0.48 -0.05 17.19
CA PRO A 123 0.01 -1.39 17.50
C PRO A 123 -1.13 -2.39 17.72
N GLY A 124 -1.10 -3.49 16.97
CA GLY A 124 -2.09 -4.57 17.06
C GLY A 124 -3.39 -4.32 16.29
N ALA A 125 -3.56 -3.18 15.62
CA ALA A 125 -4.71 -2.91 14.76
C ALA A 125 -4.49 -3.44 13.34
N ASP A 126 -5.58 -3.77 12.66
CA ASP A 126 -5.66 -4.10 11.24
C ASP A 126 -6.66 -3.17 10.51
N TYR A 127 -6.47 -2.96 9.21
CA TYR A 127 -7.37 -2.15 8.38
C TYR A 127 -8.80 -2.71 8.32
N ALA A 128 -8.99 -4.01 8.57
CA ALA A 128 -10.29 -4.66 8.66
C ALA A 128 -11.02 -4.41 9.99
N ASP A 129 -10.33 -3.89 11.02
CA ASP A 129 -10.94 -3.70 12.36
C ASP A 129 -11.96 -2.57 12.39
N PHE A 130 -11.78 -1.54 11.55
CA PHE A 130 -12.73 -0.45 11.44
C PHE A 130 -14.08 -0.92 10.86
N LYS A 131 -15.15 -0.62 11.59
CA LYS A 131 -16.53 -0.92 11.18
C LYS A 131 -17.36 0.36 11.14
N PRO A 132 -18.39 0.43 10.28
CA PRO A 132 -19.29 1.58 10.24
C PRO A 132 -19.85 1.93 11.63
N GLY A 133 -19.74 3.20 12.01
CA GLY A 133 -20.10 3.70 13.35
C GLY A 133 -18.94 3.75 14.35
N MET A 134 -17.74 3.32 13.98
CA MET A 134 -16.50 3.52 14.76
C MET A 134 -15.72 4.75 14.27
N ARG A 135 -14.73 5.18 15.04
CA ARG A 135 -13.82 6.26 14.64
C ARG A 135 -12.56 5.70 13.98
N ILE A 136 -12.13 6.29 12.87
CA ILE A 136 -10.89 5.85 12.20
C ILE A 136 -9.67 5.99 13.10
N LYS A 137 -9.60 7.10 13.86
CA LYS A 137 -8.47 7.43 14.71
C LYS A 137 -8.18 6.42 15.82
N ASP A 138 -9.15 5.55 16.13
CA ASP A 138 -8.99 4.48 17.12
C ASP A 138 -8.17 3.30 16.57
N PHE A 139 -7.93 3.25 15.25
CA PHE A 139 -7.23 2.15 14.57
C PHE A 139 -5.96 2.59 13.84
N TRP A 140 -5.98 3.74 13.17
CA TRP A 140 -4.80 4.27 12.48
C TRP A 140 -4.80 5.80 12.36
N ASN A 141 -3.61 6.33 12.13
CA ASN A 141 -3.42 7.74 11.79
C ASN A 141 -3.27 7.90 10.28
N ILE A 142 -3.91 8.93 9.72
CA ILE A 142 -3.76 9.28 8.30
C ILE A 142 -3.01 10.60 8.20
N PHE A 143 -1.78 10.54 7.67
CA PHE A 143 -0.98 11.73 7.41
C PHE A 143 -1.06 12.15 5.95
N LEU A 144 -1.12 13.45 5.71
CA LEU A 144 -1.08 14.04 4.38
C LEU A 144 0.07 15.04 4.25
N PRO A 145 0.75 15.05 3.10
CA PRO A 145 1.73 16.09 2.81
C PRO A 145 1.03 17.44 2.63
N ARG A 146 1.63 18.49 3.19
CA ARG A 146 1.24 19.88 2.96
C ARG A 146 2.32 20.63 2.20
N PHE A 147 1.88 21.59 1.41
CA PHE A 147 2.72 22.45 0.59
C PHE A 147 2.27 23.91 0.78
N ASP A 148 3.19 24.87 0.75
CA ASP A 148 2.92 26.31 0.94
C ASP A 148 2.52 27.06 -0.35
N GLY A 149 2.22 26.30 -1.41
CA GLY A 149 1.88 26.77 -2.76
C GLY A 149 0.68 26.05 -3.37
N LYS A 150 0.77 25.59 -4.64
CA LYS A 150 -0.33 25.02 -5.45
C LYS A 150 -1.38 24.26 -4.62
N ASN A 151 -2.55 24.88 -4.48
CA ASN A 151 -3.68 24.36 -3.71
C ASN A 151 -4.74 23.68 -4.58
N ASP A 152 -4.53 23.55 -5.88
CA ASP A 152 -5.46 23.01 -6.87
C ASP A 152 -5.10 21.60 -7.34
N GLN A 153 -3.94 21.11 -6.93
CA GLN A 153 -3.41 19.78 -7.23
C GLN A 153 -3.58 18.85 -6.04
N PHE A 154 -4.23 17.71 -6.27
CA PHE A 154 -4.55 16.75 -5.21
C PHE A 154 -4.65 15.31 -5.75
N LEU A 155 -4.61 14.34 -4.83
CA LEU A 155 -4.67 12.91 -5.16
C LEU A 155 -6.09 12.49 -5.57
N MET A 156 -6.21 11.37 -6.29
CA MET A 156 -7.49 10.80 -6.71
C MET A 156 -8.51 10.68 -5.56
N ALA A 157 -8.07 10.11 -4.44
CA ALA A 157 -8.88 9.86 -3.25
C ALA A 157 -8.61 10.89 -2.15
N SER A 158 -8.64 12.18 -2.50
CA SER A 158 -8.44 13.28 -1.54
C SER A 158 -9.73 14.06 -1.24
N GLN A 159 -10.91 13.55 -1.61
CA GLN A 159 -12.18 14.30 -1.45
C GLN A 159 -12.38 14.72 0.01
N ALA A 160 -12.07 13.83 0.96
CA ALA A 160 -12.11 14.12 2.38
C ALA A 160 -11.15 15.25 2.79
N ASP A 161 -9.89 15.17 2.35
CA ASP A 161 -8.87 16.19 2.62
C ASP A 161 -9.29 17.57 2.11
N ARG A 162 -9.84 17.62 0.89
CA ARG A 162 -10.35 18.85 0.29
C ARG A 162 -11.55 19.37 1.08
N MET A 163 -12.49 18.50 1.43
CA MET A 163 -13.70 18.88 2.18
C MET A 163 -13.39 19.50 3.53
N VAL A 164 -12.44 18.95 4.30
CA VAL A 164 -12.09 19.51 5.62
C VAL A 164 -11.41 20.89 5.55
N GLN A 165 -10.86 21.25 4.39
CA GLN A 165 -10.31 22.60 4.13
C GLN A 165 -11.38 23.63 3.75
N SER A 166 -12.61 23.18 3.50
CA SER A 166 -13.71 24.05 3.12
C SER A 166 -14.16 24.94 4.27
N LYS A 167 -14.33 26.24 4.00
CA LYS A 167 -14.99 27.16 4.95
C LYS A 167 -16.42 26.72 5.27
N CYS A 168 -17.12 26.11 4.31
CA CYS A 168 -18.46 25.57 4.51
C CYS A 168 -18.46 24.42 5.51
N PHE A 169 -17.50 23.50 5.38
CA PHE A 169 -17.32 22.39 6.31
C PHE A 169 -17.01 22.90 7.72
N ILE A 170 -15.97 23.73 7.83
CA ILE A 170 -15.48 24.27 9.11
C ILE A 170 -16.57 25.08 9.82
N SER A 171 -17.30 25.93 9.11
CA SER A 171 -18.29 26.84 9.72
C SER A 171 -19.60 26.15 10.08
N SER A 172 -20.01 25.13 9.31
CA SER A 172 -21.29 24.45 9.56
C SER A 172 -21.21 23.45 10.71
N GLY A 173 -20.08 22.76 10.85
CA GLY A 173 -19.89 21.65 11.81
C GLY A 173 -20.85 20.46 11.63
N LYS A 174 -21.66 20.45 10.57
CA LYS A 174 -22.75 19.48 10.35
C LYS A 174 -22.69 18.80 8.98
N MET A 175 -21.83 19.27 8.09
CA MET A 175 -21.73 18.73 6.73
C MET A 175 -21.01 17.39 6.70
N SER A 176 -21.56 16.46 5.94
CA SER A 176 -20.96 15.16 5.62
C SER A 176 -21.04 14.85 4.14
N CYS A 177 -20.38 13.78 3.69
CA CYS A 177 -20.45 13.33 2.30
C CYS A 177 -21.91 13.11 1.84
N ILE A 178 -22.78 12.58 2.71
CA ILE A 178 -24.18 12.31 2.40
C ILE A 178 -25.10 13.54 2.48
N THR A 179 -24.54 14.70 2.83
CA THR A 179 -25.27 15.98 2.73
C THR A 179 -25.55 16.31 1.25
N CYS A 180 -24.59 15.99 0.37
CA CYS A 180 -24.67 16.29 -1.07
C CYS A 180 -24.83 15.03 -1.93
N HIS A 181 -24.37 13.86 -1.44
CA HIS A 181 -24.41 12.61 -2.19
C HIS A 181 -25.42 11.62 -1.61
N ASN A 182 -26.06 10.85 -2.48
CA ASN A 182 -26.71 9.62 -2.10
C ASN A 182 -25.83 8.46 -2.59
N PRO A 183 -25.21 7.66 -1.70
CA PRO A 183 -24.31 6.58 -2.11
C PRO A 183 -24.98 5.47 -2.92
N HIS A 184 -26.32 5.44 -2.97
CA HIS A 184 -27.09 4.50 -3.79
C HIS A 184 -27.53 5.06 -5.15
N ILE A 185 -27.23 6.33 -5.45
CA ILE A 185 -27.60 6.98 -6.72
C ILE A 185 -26.34 7.52 -7.37
N SER A 186 -26.15 7.25 -8.66
CA SER A 186 -24.99 7.74 -9.38
C SER A 186 -25.00 9.27 -9.44
N VAL A 187 -23.83 9.89 -9.27
CA VAL A 187 -23.67 11.33 -9.51
C VAL A 187 -23.99 11.73 -10.94
N LYS A 188 -23.94 10.78 -11.89
CA LYS A 188 -24.34 11.00 -13.30
C LYS A 188 -25.86 11.17 -13.46
N GLU A 189 -26.64 10.69 -12.50
CA GLU A 189 -28.11 10.72 -12.51
C GLU A 189 -28.67 11.79 -11.55
N THR A 190 -27.82 12.36 -10.71
CA THR A 190 -28.22 13.38 -9.73
C THR A 190 -28.40 14.73 -10.43
N THR A 191 -29.55 15.37 -10.20
CA THR A 191 -29.91 16.63 -10.86
C THR A 191 -29.23 17.85 -10.23
N VAL A 192 -29.05 18.91 -11.01
CA VAL A 192 -28.55 20.21 -10.52
C VAL A 192 -29.41 20.74 -9.35
N ALA A 193 -30.73 20.55 -9.40
CA ALA A 193 -31.62 20.97 -8.32
C ALA A 193 -31.33 20.25 -7.00
N GLN A 194 -31.01 18.95 -7.05
CA GLN A 194 -30.63 18.17 -5.88
C GLN A 194 -29.27 18.61 -5.33
N PHE A 195 -28.27 18.85 -6.17
CA PHE A 195 -26.96 19.36 -5.72
C PHE A 195 -27.02 20.80 -5.17
N ASN A 196 -27.90 21.64 -5.71
CA ASN A 196 -28.09 23.01 -5.24
C ASN A 196 -28.81 23.10 -3.90
N LYS A 197 -29.63 22.11 -3.54
CA LYS A 197 -30.47 22.16 -2.34
C LYS A 197 -29.63 22.33 -1.06
N PRO A 198 -28.60 21.51 -0.77
CA PRO A 198 -27.74 21.71 0.40
C PRO A 198 -27.09 23.09 0.48
N CYS A 199 -26.67 23.66 -0.66
CA CYS A 199 -26.12 25.02 -0.69
C CYS A 199 -27.17 26.03 -0.24
N LYS A 200 -28.38 25.93 -0.80
CA LYS A 200 -29.50 26.82 -0.53
C LYS A 200 -30.02 26.71 0.90
N ASP A 201 -29.84 25.58 1.58
CA ASP A 201 -30.26 25.44 2.99
C ASP A 201 -29.47 26.38 3.93
N CYS A 202 -28.25 26.80 3.55
CA CYS A 202 -27.44 27.79 4.28
C CYS A 202 -27.39 29.17 3.58
N HIS A 203 -27.47 29.19 2.25
CA HIS A 203 -27.45 30.39 1.42
C HIS A 203 -28.86 30.94 1.18
N THR A 204 -29.57 31.24 2.28
CA THR A 204 -30.86 31.95 2.22
C THR A 204 -30.69 33.39 2.73
N GLY A 205 -30.95 34.40 1.89
CA GLY A 205 -31.10 35.79 2.32
C GLY A 205 -30.26 36.81 1.53
N PRO A 206 -30.57 38.12 1.67
CA PRO A 206 -30.06 39.18 0.78
C PRO A 206 -28.53 39.39 0.82
N ASN A 207 -27.86 38.93 1.88
CA ASN A 207 -26.39 39.02 2.03
C ASN A 207 -25.66 37.69 1.76
N ASN A 208 -26.38 36.61 1.46
CA ASN A 208 -25.83 35.26 1.26
C ASN A 208 -26.10 34.70 -0.14
N ASP A 209 -26.66 35.50 -1.04
CA ASP A 209 -26.89 35.14 -2.44
C ASP A 209 -25.60 35.12 -3.26
N CYS A 210 -25.64 34.39 -4.37
CA CYS A 210 -24.55 34.35 -5.34
C CYS A 210 -24.29 35.76 -5.90
N THR A 211 -23.07 36.27 -5.68
CA THR A 211 -22.64 37.61 -6.10
C THR A 211 -22.31 37.73 -7.58
N GLU A 212 -22.41 36.64 -8.34
CA GLU A 212 -22.15 36.62 -9.79
C GLU A 212 -23.32 37.25 -10.58
N VAL A 213 -23.00 37.84 -11.73
CA VAL A 213 -23.98 38.47 -12.61
C VAL A 213 -25.01 37.46 -13.12
N LEU A 214 -26.27 37.89 -13.17
CA LEU A 214 -27.39 37.02 -13.55
C LEU A 214 -27.22 36.38 -14.94
N SER A 215 -26.58 37.07 -15.88
CA SER A 215 -26.29 36.54 -17.22
C SER A 215 -25.35 35.34 -17.17
N ALA A 216 -24.27 35.39 -16.39
CA ALA A 216 -23.32 34.29 -16.22
C ALA A 216 -23.94 33.12 -15.46
N ARG A 217 -24.75 33.41 -14.42
CA ARG A 217 -25.50 32.40 -13.69
C ARG A 217 -26.47 31.62 -14.58
N LYS A 218 -27.23 32.32 -15.44
CA LYS A 218 -28.14 31.70 -16.41
C LYS A 218 -27.41 30.82 -17.43
N LEU A 219 -26.23 31.23 -17.89
CA LEU A 219 -25.40 30.41 -18.79
C LEU A 219 -24.95 29.10 -18.13
N SER A 220 -24.73 29.11 -16.82
CA SER A 220 -24.38 27.92 -16.03
C SER A 220 -25.61 27.22 -15.43
N ASN A 221 -26.82 27.59 -15.87
CA ASN A 221 -28.10 27.04 -15.39
C ASN A 221 -28.28 27.10 -13.86
N ASP A 222 -27.75 28.16 -13.23
CA ASP A 222 -27.69 28.34 -11.77
C ASP A 222 -27.08 27.12 -11.03
N ASP A 223 -26.17 26.36 -11.66
CA ASP A 223 -25.48 25.23 -11.04
C ASP A 223 -24.38 25.72 -10.08
N CYS A 224 -24.69 25.71 -8.78
CA CYS A 224 -23.73 26.09 -7.75
C CYS A 224 -22.51 25.15 -7.74
N SER A 225 -22.72 23.86 -7.95
CA SER A 225 -21.65 22.86 -7.92
C SER A 225 -20.68 23.01 -9.10
N GLY A 226 -21.19 23.38 -10.28
CA GLY A 226 -20.38 23.63 -11.46
C GLY A 226 -19.33 24.74 -11.29
N CYS A 227 -19.64 25.77 -10.49
CA CYS A 227 -18.69 26.85 -10.18
C CYS A 227 -17.90 26.58 -8.89
N HIS A 228 -18.56 26.14 -7.82
CA HIS A 228 -17.94 26.08 -6.49
C HIS A 228 -17.20 24.77 -6.19
N ILE A 229 -17.47 23.71 -6.97
CA ILE A 229 -16.85 22.38 -6.85
C ILE A 229 -16.29 21.97 -8.22
N PRO A 230 -15.36 22.77 -8.78
CA PRO A 230 -14.88 22.58 -10.15
C PRO A 230 -14.17 21.24 -10.31
N LYS A 231 -14.18 20.71 -11.53
CA LYS A 231 -13.38 19.54 -11.88
C LYS A 231 -11.92 19.92 -12.06
N SER A 232 -11.02 19.19 -11.42
CA SER A 232 -9.56 19.29 -11.58
C SER A 232 -9.00 17.93 -12.00
N GLY A 233 -7.75 17.91 -12.45
CA GLY A 233 -6.99 16.67 -12.66
C GLY A 233 -6.44 16.13 -11.34
N SER A 234 -6.15 14.84 -11.28
CA SER A 234 -5.38 14.24 -10.18
C SER A 234 -3.89 14.17 -10.50
N ILE A 235 -3.03 14.38 -9.50
CA ILE A 235 -1.57 14.32 -9.71
C ILE A 235 -1.01 12.89 -9.84
N ASP A 236 -1.72 11.91 -9.30
CA ASP A 236 -1.27 10.51 -9.17
C ASP A 236 -1.82 9.60 -10.28
N ILE A 237 -2.93 9.98 -10.93
CA ILE A 237 -3.53 9.20 -12.02
C ILE A 237 -3.71 10.08 -13.26
N PRO A 238 -2.92 9.83 -14.33
CA PRO A 238 -3.10 10.51 -15.60
C PRO A 238 -4.51 10.31 -16.18
N HIS A 239 -5.02 11.32 -16.88
CA HIS A 239 -6.29 11.26 -17.62
C HIS A 239 -7.56 11.04 -16.79
N VAL A 240 -7.49 11.23 -15.47
CA VAL A 240 -8.69 11.25 -14.62
C VAL A 240 -8.95 12.65 -14.10
N SER A 241 -10.22 13.00 -14.02
CA SER A 241 -10.68 14.26 -13.46
C SER A 241 -11.65 14.01 -12.30
N ILE A 242 -11.48 14.78 -11.23
CA ILE A 242 -12.26 14.71 -10.00
C ILE A 242 -12.73 16.11 -9.58
N SER A 243 -13.88 16.17 -8.93
CA SER A 243 -14.41 17.43 -8.39
C SER A 243 -13.64 17.85 -7.13
N ASP A 244 -13.29 19.13 -7.04
CA ASP A 244 -12.60 19.71 -5.89
C ASP A 244 -13.57 19.96 -4.73
N HIS A 245 -13.54 19.09 -3.73
CA HIS A 245 -14.43 19.17 -2.56
C HIS A 245 -14.04 20.28 -1.57
N LYS A 246 -13.06 21.14 -1.87
CA LYS A 246 -12.74 22.32 -1.04
C LYS A 246 -13.89 23.31 -0.97
N ILE A 247 -14.81 23.30 -1.96
CA ILE A 247 -16.01 24.16 -2.04
C ILE A 247 -15.65 25.63 -1.80
N GLN A 248 -15.37 26.36 -2.87
CA GLN A 248 -14.84 27.72 -2.77
C GLN A 248 -15.43 28.65 -3.82
N VAL A 249 -15.38 29.96 -3.56
CA VAL A 249 -15.72 30.96 -4.56
C VAL A 249 -14.57 31.03 -5.57
N PRO A 250 -14.81 30.80 -6.87
CA PRO A 250 -13.76 30.86 -7.89
C PRO A 250 -12.97 32.19 -7.86
N GLY A 251 -11.66 32.12 -8.10
CA GLY A 251 -10.80 33.30 -8.24
C GLY A 251 -10.48 34.08 -6.96
N ARG A 252 -10.88 33.62 -5.76
CA ARG A 252 -10.59 34.30 -4.49
C ARG A 252 -9.20 34.01 -3.90
N GLU A 253 -8.58 32.88 -4.25
CA GLU A 253 -7.24 32.54 -3.77
C GLU A 253 -6.21 32.74 -4.89
N ALA A 254 -5.11 33.41 -4.58
CA ALA A 254 -4.00 33.58 -5.52
C ALA A 254 -3.26 32.24 -5.71
N GLU A 255 -3.13 31.80 -6.96
CA GLU A 255 -2.38 30.60 -7.30
C GLU A 255 -0.88 30.88 -7.18
N LYS A 256 -0.21 30.23 -6.21
CA LYS A 256 1.25 30.13 -6.23
C LYS A 256 1.65 28.97 -7.13
N PRO A 257 2.53 29.17 -8.14
CA PRO A 257 2.80 28.17 -9.17
C PRO A 257 3.62 26.96 -8.68
N GLU A 258 4.33 27.08 -7.55
CA GLU A 258 5.07 25.99 -6.92
C GLU A 258 4.90 26.06 -5.39
N GLY A 259 4.67 24.91 -4.76
CA GLY A 259 4.61 24.76 -3.31
C GLY A 259 5.75 23.92 -2.81
N ARG A 260 6.46 24.39 -1.80
CA ARG A 260 7.46 23.61 -1.07
C ARG A 260 6.76 22.75 -0.03
N PHE A 261 7.21 21.49 0.10
CA PHE A 261 6.75 20.61 1.16
C PHE A 261 7.01 21.24 2.53
N THR A 262 5.96 21.42 3.33
CA THR A 262 6.02 22.02 4.66
C THR A 262 5.98 21.00 5.78
N GLY A 263 5.46 19.80 5.51
CA GLY A 263 5.42 18.72 6.47
C GLY A 263 4.23 17.79 6.29
N LEU A 264 4.13 16.83 7.19
CA LEU A 264 2.98 15.94 7.30
C LEU A 264 1.99 16.48 8.33
N VAL A 265 0.70 16.48 7.98
CA VAL A 265 -0.41 16.80 8.89
C VAL A 265 -1.27 15.57 9.07
N ALA A 266 -1.58 15.20 10.30
CA ALA A 266 -2.55 14.16 10.59
C ALA A 266 -3.98 14.73 10.53
N LEU A 267 -4.88 14.04 9.83
CA LEU A 267 -6.29 14.45 9.76
C LEU A 267 -7.19 13.69 10.75
N THR A 268 -6.71 12.59 11.32
CA THR A 268 -7.48 11.73 12.22
C THR A 268 -7.40 12.18 13.69
N ASP A 269 -6.29 12.76 14.10
CA ASP A 269 -6.02 13.12 15.49
C ASP A 269 -5.16 14.39 15.53
N ASP A 270 -5.58 15.36 16.34
CA ASP A 270 -4.90 16.63 16.55
C ASP A 270 -3.77 16.53 17.60
N GLN A 271 -3.73 15.43 18.38
CA GLN A 271 -2.77 15.18 19.46
C GLN A 271 -1.79 14.02 19.16
N ILE A 272 -1.34 13.91 17.92
CA ILE A 272 -0.39 12.86 17.53
C ILE A 272 0.92 12.93 18.32
N SER A 273 1.30 11.79 18.91
CA SER A 273 2.58 11.62 19.61
C SER A 273 3.78 11.83 18.67
N PRO A 274 4.92 12.34 19.16
CA PRO A 274 6.10 12.53 18.32
C PRO A 274 6.57 11.24 17.61
N VAL A 275 6.46 10.07 18.26
CA VAL A 275 6.83 8.80 17.62
C VAL A 275 5.88 8.44 16.47
N ASN A 276 4.59 8.71 16.59
CA ASN A 276 3.66 8.49 15.48
C ASN A 276 3.89 9.47 14.32
N LYS A 277 4.30 10.72 14.57
CA LYS A 277 4.79 11.63 13.50
C LYS A 277 6.01 11.03 12.80
N ALA A 278 6.98 10.53 13.56
CA ALA A 278 8.16 9.88 12.99
C ALA A 278 7.79 8.69 12.11
N ARG A 279 6.90 7.80 12.59
CA ARG A 279 6.37 6.67 11.81
C ARG A 279 5.68 7.13 10.52
N GLY A 280 4.92 8.24 10.55
CA GLY A 280 4.34 8.87 9.37
C GLY A 280 5.40 9.27 8.33
N TYR A 281 6.48 9.93 8.74
CA TYR A 281 7.58 10.28 7.84
C TYR A 281 8.30 9.06 7.26
N LEU A 282 8.53 8.01 8.06
CA LEU A 282 9.13 6.77 7.57
C LEU A 282 8.26 6.08 6.53
N ARG A 283 6.94 5.97 6.79
CA ARG A 283 6.00 5.38 5.83
C ARG A 283 5.89 6.21 4.56
N TYR A 284 5.91 7.55 4.67
CA TYR A 284 5.93 8.45 3.51
C TYR A 284 7.18 8.25 2.66
N PHE A 285 8.34 8.06 3.31
CA PHE A 285 9.60 7.76 2.62
C PHE A 285 9.54 6.44 1.85
N GLU A 286 9.01 5.38 2.46
CA GLU A 286 8.95 4.06 1.80
C GLU A 286 7.92 4.00 0.68
N SER A 287 6.80 4.73 0.83
CA SER A 287 5.62 4.52 -0.02
C SER A 287 5.46 5.56 -1.14
N TYR A 288 6.00 6.77 -0.98
CA TYR A 288 5.74 7.89 -1.89
C TYR A 288 7.00 8.61 -2.38
N VAL A 289 8.00 8.84 -1.52
CA VAL A 289 9.20 9.64 -1.87
C VAL A 289 10.48 9.07 -1.29
N SER A 290 11.53 8.88 -2.07
CA SER A 290 12.81 8.37 -1.54
C SER A 290 13.81 9.48 -1.19
N GLU A 291 13.33 10.58 -0.59
CA GLU A 291 14.16 11.74 -0.20
C GLU A 291 14.71 11.62 1.22
N ARG A 292 16.03 11.79 1.38
CA ARG A 292 16.70 11.70 2.69
C ARG A 292 16.17 12.68 3.74
N SER A 293 15.65 13.83 3.30
CA SER A 293 15.03 14.84 4.16
C SER A 293 13.85 14.30 4.99
N MET A 294 13.15 13.27 4.50
CA MET A 294 12.08 12.61 5.25
C MET A 294 12.63 11.80 6.43
N LEU A 295 13.80 11.16 6.26
CA LEU A 295 14.47 10.44 7.34
C LEU A 295 15.01 11.40 8.41
N ASP A 296 15.46 12.60 8.01
CA ASP A 296 15.88 13.65 8.96
C ASP A 296 14.67 14.17 9.76
N SER A 297 13.53 14.37 9.10
CA SER A 297 12.27 14.74 9.75
C SER A 297 11.78 13.66 10.72
N ALA A 298 11.87 12.39 10.32
CA ALA A 298 11.56 11.25 11.19
C ALA A 298 12.47 11.22 12.42
N ALA A 299 13.78 11.44 12.24
CA ALA A 299 14.74 11.49 13.34
C ALA A 299 14.43 12.62 14.34
N TYR A 300 14.10 13.81 13.83
CA TYR A 300 13.73 14.98 14.66
C TYR A 300 12.52 14.69 15.55
N TRP A 301 11.45 14.11 14.99
CA TRP A 301 10.25 13.77 15.76
C TRP A 301 10.50 12.61 16.72
N LEU A 302 11.26 11.60 16.30
CA LEU A 302 11.57 10.44 17.12
C LEU A 302 12.33 10.84 18.39
N GLN A 303 13.31 11.76 18.30
CA GLN A 303 14.07 12.26 19.45
C GLN A 303 13.20 12.88 20.55
N GLN A 304 12.04 13.42 20.21
CA GLN A 304 11.09 14.02 21.16
C GLN A 304 10.21 12.98 21.85
N GLY A 305 10.21 11.73 21.37
CA GLY A 305 9.35 10.64 21.83
C GLY A 305 10.08 9.52 22.60
N GLN A 306 11.23 9.80 23.23
CA GLN A 306 12.09 8.76 23.85
C GLN A 306 11.43 7.87 24.91
N LYS A 307 10.33 8.33 25.52
CA LYS A 307 9.59 7.58 26.54
C LYS A 307 8.44 6.74 25.96
N ASP A 308 8.15 6.88 24.68
CA ASP A 308 7.08 6.15 24.00
C ASP A 308 7.48 4.67 23.81
N PRO A 309 6.59 3.70 24.10
CA PRO A 309 6.88 2.27 23.89
C PRO A 309 7.30 1.92 22.46
N LEU A 310 6.87 2.69 21.46
CA LEU A 310 7.21 2.48 20.05
C LEU A 310 8.53 3.11 19.63
N TYR A 311 9.23 3.82 20.52
CA TYR A 311 10.49 4.47 20.21
C TYR A 311 11.53 3.47 19.68
N GLY A 312 11.73 2.34 20.37
CA GLY A 312 12.72 1.31 19.99
C GLY A 312 12.47 0.73 18.58
N PRO A 313 11.29 0.14 18.30
CA PRO A 313 10.94 -0.34 16.97
C PRO A 313 11.05 0.73 15.87
N THR A 314 10.61 1.97 16.15
CA THR A 314 10.67 3.08 15.19
C THR A 314 12.11 3.52 14.90
N GLU A 315 12.98 3.49 15.91
CA GLU A 315 14.41 3.77 15.77
C GLU A 315 15.10 2.71 14.92
N ILE A 316 14.81 1.42 15.15
CA ILE A 316 15.31 0.32 14.31
C ILE A 316 14.88 0.54 12.85
N HIS A 317 13.63 0.92 12.62
CA HIS A 317 13.12 1.21 11.27
C HIS A 317 13.86 2.36 10.61
N LEU A 318 14.03 3.49 11.31
CA LEU A 318 14.79 4.65 10.82
C LEU A 318 16.24 4.29 10.48
N LEU A 319 16.94 3.62 11.40
CA LEU A 319 18.36 3.26 11.22
C LEU A 319 18.54 2.28 10.06
N PHE A 320 17.62 1.33 9.91
CA PHE A 320 17.61 0.39 8.79
C PHE A 320 17.47 1.11 7.45
N LEU A 321 16.52 2.05 7.32
CA LEU A 321 16.35 2.85 6.10
C LEU A 321 17.53 3.78 5.80
N LYS A 322 18.28 4.18 6.82
CA LYS A 322 19.55 4.91 6.68
C LYS A 322 20.74 4.01 6.34
N ASN A 323 20.53 2.70 6.18
CA ASN A 323 21.57 1.68 6.01
C ASN A 323 22.61 1.65 7.16
N GLN A 324 22.22 2.07 8.36
CA GLN A 324 23.09 2.10 9.54
C GLN A 324 23.01 0.77 10.31
N TYR A 325 23.37 -0.32 9.63
CA TYR A 325 23.19 -1.69 10.14
C TYR A 325 23.90 -1.95 11.48
N GLY A 326 25.09 -1.38 11.68
CA GLY A 326 25.80 -1.46 12.96
C GLY A 326 24.99 -0.88 14.12
N ALA A 327 24.42 0.32 13.92
CA ALA A 327 23.56 0.98 14.91
C ALA A 327 22.26 0.19 15.17
N VAL A 328 21.68 -0.41 14.13
CA VAL A 328 20.53 -1.33 14.30
C VAL A 328 20.89 -2.45 15.26
N THR A 329 22.04 -3.11 15.04
CA THR A 329 22.46 -4.25 15.85
C THR A 329 22.91 -3.87 17.27
N GLU A 330 23.51 -2.70 17.47
CA GLU A 330 23.81 -2.15 18.80
C GLU A 330 22.54 -1.86 19.60
N ARG A 331 21.51 -1.32 18.92
CA ARG A 331 20.20 -1.09 19.54
C ARG A 331 19.51 -2.41 19.87
N ALA A 332 19.55 -3.38 18.96
CA ALA A 332 18.98 -4.71 19.15
C ALA A 332 19.55 -5.46 20.35
N ALA A 333 20.81 -5.20 20.74
CA ALA A 333 21.42 -5.81 21.93
C ALA A 333 20.69 -5.46 23.25
N LYS A 334 19.84 -4.43 23.26
CA LYS A 334 19.02 -4.01 24.41
C LYS A 334 17.57 -4.49 24.31
N MET A 335 17.23 -5.25 23.27
CA MET A 335 15.88 -5.73 22.99
C MET A 335 15.78 -7.23 23.26
N VAL A 336 14.56 -7.69 23.56
CA VAL A 336 14.26 -9.11 23.75
C VAL A 336 13.59 -9.62 22.50
N VAL A 337 14.15 -10.66 21.87
CA VAL A 337 13.69 -11.23 20.58
C VAL A 337 12.19 -11.53 20.61
N ASP A 338 11.69 -12.20 21.65
CA ASP A 338 10.28 -12.61 21.71
C ASP A 338 9.30 -11.43 21.86
N LYS A 339 9.80 -10.25 22.24
CA LYS A 339 8.98 -9.05 22.48
C LYS A 339 8.92 -8.09 21.30
N VAL A 340 9.65 -8.36 20.22
CA VAL A 340 9.60 -7.52 19.01
C VAL A 340 8.58 -8.04 18.01
N ASP A 341 7.98 -7.12 17.26
CA ASP A 341 7.12 -7.45 16.13
C ASP A 341 7.93 -8.03 14.95
N ALA A 342 7.22 -8.62 14.00
CA ALA A 342 7.83 -9.34 12.88
C ALA A 342 8.72 -8.46 12.00
N TRP A 343 8.30 -7.22 11.74
CA TRP A 343 9.01 -6.30 10.86
C TRP A 343 10.27 -5.73 11.53
N THR A 344 10.20 -5.45 12.83
CA THR A 344 11.37 -5.07 13.63
C THR A 344 12.37 -6.21 13.69
N ALA A 345 11.91 -7.45 13.94
CA ALA A 345 12.75 -8.64 13.94
C ALA A 345 13.42 -8.86 12.57
N TYR A 346 12.66 -8.73 11.48
CA TYR A 346 13.18 -8.81 10.11
C TYR A 346 14.31 -7.79 9.87
N ARG A 347 14.09 -6.50 10.19
CA ARG A 347 15.09 -5.44 9.97
C ARG A 347 16.38 -5.68 10.76
N ILE A 348 16.27 -6.19 11.99
CA ILE A 348 17.44 -6.56 12.81
C ILE A 348 18.18 -7.75 12.19
N GLY A 349 17.46 -8.80 11.82
CA GLY A 349 18.02 -9.98 11.19
C GLY A 349 18.74 -9.66 9.88
N GLU A 350 18.10 -8.87 9.01
CA GLU A 350 18.70 -8.39 7.76
C GLU A 350 19.93 -7.53 8.03
N SER A 351 19.93 -6.69 9.08
CA SER A 351 21.10 -5.89 9.46
C SER A 351 22.30 -6.73 9.90
N TRP A 352 22.07 -7.88 10.53
CA TRP A 352 23.12 -8.85 10.84
C TRP A 352 23.63 -9.56 9.58
N MET A 353 22.73 -9.89 8.64
CA MET A 353 23.11 -10.45 7.33
C MET A 353 23.97 -9.49 6.52
N MET A 354 23.62 -8.20 6.51
CA MET A 354 24.42 -7.15 5.86
C MET A 354 25.81 -6.97 6.50
N GLN A 355 25.97 -7.37 7.75
CA GLN A 355 27.26 -7.43 8.47
C GLN A 355 27.93 -8.81 8.38
N GLN A 356 27.43 -9.70 7.51
CA GLN A 356 27.95 -11.06 7.30
C GLN A 356 27.96 -11.93 8.56
N ASN A 357 27.06 -11.66 9.52
CA ASN A 357 26.93 -12.44 10.73
C ASN A 357 25.60 -13.22 10.74
N ALA A 358 25.58 -14.33 10.01
CA ALA A 358 24.37 -15.15 9.87
C ALA A 358 23.91 -15.75 11.21
N GLU A 359 24.85 -16.20 12.07
CA GLU A 359 24.52 -16.79 13.37
C GLU A 359 23.68 -15.84 14.25
N LYS A 360 24.04 -14.56 14.30
CA LYS A 360 23.27 -13.56 15.04
C LYS A 360 21.98 -13.15 14.34
N ALA A 361 21.87 -13.33 13.02
CA ALA A 361 20.64 -13.03 12.27
C ALA A 361 19.53 -14.06 12.52
N LEU A 362 19.89 -15.34 12.67
CA LEU A 362 18.97 -16.46 12.79
C LEU A 362 17.86 -16.29 13.83
N PRO A 363 18.11 -15.91 15.10
CA PRO A 363 17.03 -15.76 16.09
C PRO A 363 16.03 -14.67 15.69
N TRP A 364 16.49 -13.57 15.09
CA TRP A 364 15.61 -12.46 14.67
C TRP A 364 14.78 -12.81 13.43
N LEU A 365 15.40 -13.44 12.43
CA LEU A 365 14.67 -13.89 11.24
C LEU A 365 13.69 -15.04 11.57
N SER A 366 14.07 -15.92 12.52
CA SER A 366 13.18 -16.96 13.02
C SER A 366 11.95 -16.36 13.70
N ARG A 367 12.14 -15.31 14.51
CA ARG A 367 11.03 -14.57 15.13
C ARG A 367 10.11 -13.92 14.09
N ALA A 368 10.67 -13.35 13.04
CA ALA A 368 9.88 -12.78 11.95
C ALA A 368 8.99 -13.83 11.27
N VAL A 369 9.55 -15.01 10.99
CA VAL A 369 8.82 -16.16 10.40
C VAL A 369 7.84 -16.79 11.39
N GLU A 370 8.13 -16.81 12.69
CA GLU A 370 7.21 -17.32 13.71
C GLU A 370 5.90 -16.52 13.75
N ILE A 371 5.99 -15.18 13.64
CA ILE A 371 4.83 -14.29 13.66
C ILE A 371 4.11 -14.30 12.30
N LEU A 372 4.85 -14.24 11.20
CA LEU A 372 4.32 -14.24 9.83
C LEU A 372 4.87 -15.44 9.01
N PRO A 373 4.42 -16.68 9.30
CA PRO A 373 4.95 -17.89 8.67
C PRO A 373 4.65 -17.99 7.18
N LEU A 374 3.64 -17.26 6.69
CA LEU A 374 3.25 -17.22 5.29
C LEU A 374 3.74 -15.96 4.57
N ASN A 375 4.66 -15.20 5.18
CA ASN A 375 5.43 -14.18 4.49
C ASN A 375 6.62 -14.83 3.77
N MET A 376 6.56 -14.90 2.43
CA MET A 376 7.56 -15.58 1.61
C MET A 376 8.92 -14.86 1.65
N ASP A 377 8.94 -13.53 1.75
CA ASP A 377 10.18 -12.77 1.87
C ASP A 377 10.90 -13.12 3.19
N PHE A 378 10.16 -13.23 4.30
CA PHE A 378 10.77 -13.59 5.59
C PHE A 378 11.33 -15.01 5.59
N ASN A 379 10.59 -15.97 5.01
CA ASN A 379 11.09 -17.33 4.84
C ASN A 379 12.32 -17.38 3.93
N LEU A 380 12.33 -16.59 2.85
CA LEU A 380 13.48 -16.51 1.94
C LEU A 380 14.72 -16.02 2.69
N LYS A 381 14.57 -14.98 3.51
CA LYS A 381 15.66 -14.37 4.27
C LYS A 381 16.17 -15.29 5.38
N LEU A 382 15.29 -15.99 6.09
CA LEU A 382 15.69 -17.03 7.04
C LEU A 382 16.43 -18.18 6.35
N GLY A 383 15.94 -18.64 5.19
CA GLY A 383 16.62 -19.65 4.37
C GLY A 383 18.01 -19.19 3.93
N SER A 384 18.15 -17.93 3.49
CA SER A 384 19.45 -17.34 3.14
C SER A 384 20.40 -17.27 4.34
N ALA A 385 19.90 -16.96 5.53
CA ALA A 385 20.70 -16.98 6.76
C ALA A 385 21.20 -18.39 7.09
N PHE A 386 20.33 -19.42 7.01
CA PHE A 386 20.77 -20.81 7.17
C PHE A 386 21.82 -21.22 6.14
N TYR A 387 21.64 -20.83 4.87
CA TYR A 387 22.60 -21.13 3.81
C TYR A 387 23.98 -20.52 4.09
N VAL A 388 24.04 -19.25 4.51
CA VAL A 388 25.29 -18.57 4.85
C VAL A 388 25.93 -19.14 6.12
N ALA A 389 25.12 -19.60 7.09
CA ALA A 389 25.59 -20.29 8.28
C ALA A 389 26.10 -21.73 8.00
N GLY A 390 26.00 -22.21 6.75
CA GLY A 390 26.38 -23.58 6.38
C GLY A 390 25.34 -24.64 6.74
N GLU A 391 24.17 -24.24 7.24
CA GLU A 391 23.03 -25.10 7.56
C GLU A 391 22.18 -25.39 6.30
N THR A 392 22.83 -25.92 5.25
CA THR A 392 22.25 -26.11 3.91
C THR A 392 20.95 -26.91 3.92
N ASP A 393 20.82 -27.92 4.79
CA ASP A 393 19.60 -28.74 4.86
C ASP A 393 18.40 -27.92 5.35
N LYS A 394 18.60 -27.07 6.37
CA LYS A 394 17.54 -26.17 6.87
C LYS A 394 17.22 -25.08 5.86
N ALA A 395 18.22 -24.57 5.15
CA ALA A 395 18.00 -23.62 4.06
C ALA A 395 17.12 -24.23 2.96
N LEU A 396 17.45 -25.45 2.52
CA LEU A 396 16.70 -26.18 1.50
C LEU A 396 15.26 -26.48 1.95
N GLU A 397 15.06 -26.84 3.22
CA GLU A 397 13.71 -27.01 3.79
C GLU A 397 12.87 -25.73 3.63
N ARG A 398 13.44 -24.57 3.98
CA ARG A 398 12.75 -23.26 3.87
C ARG A 398 12.45 -22.89 2.42
N PHE A 399 13.41 -23.07 1.51
CA PHE A 399 13.17 -22.76 0.10
C PHE A 399 12.15 -23.71 -0.53
N ARG A 400 12.18 -25.00 -0.20
CA ARG A 400 11.17 -25.97 -0.66
C ARG A 400 9.78 -25.65 -0.12
N PHE A 401 9.67 -25.21 1.13
CA PHE A 401 8.41 -24.72 1.69
C PHE A 401 7.85 -23.57 0.82
N ILE A 402 8.65 -22.56 0.51
CA ILE A 402 8.23 -21.45 -0.37
C ILE A 402 7.80 -21.98 -1.74
N CYS A 403 8.60 -22.84 -2.38
CA CYS A 403 8.26 -23.43 -3.68
C CYS A 403 6.95 -24.25 -3.65
N SER A 404 6.60 -24.85 -2.53
CA SER A 404 5.33 -25.57 -2.36
C SER A 404 4.14 -24.65 -2.12
N GLU A 405 4.34 -23.55 -1.40
CA GLU A 405 3.31 -22.63 -0.94
C GLU A 405 3.00 -21.54 -1.98
N ASP A 406 4.06 -20.99 -2.61
CA ASP A 406 4.00 -20.08 -3.74
C ASP A 406 4.91 -20.59 -4.87
N PRO A 407 4.40 -21.47 -5.75
CA PRO A 407 5.18 -22.02 -6.86
C PRO A 407 5.64 -20.97 -7.89
N LEU A 408 5.14 -19.73 -7.81
CA LEU A 408 5.50 -18.63 -8.71
C LEU A 408 6.63 -17.75 -8.15
N TYR A 409 7.09 -18.01 -6.93
CA TYR A 409 8.14 -17.24 -6.27
C TYR A 409 9.54 -17.63 -6.79
N GLU A 410 10.04 -16.90 -7.79
CA GLU A 410 11.22 -17.26 -8.59
C GLU A 410 12.51 -17.37 -7.78
N LYS A 411 12.69 -16.50 -6.77
CA LYS A 411 13.89 -16.48 -5.91
C LYS A 411 14.04 -17.76 -5.08
N ALA A 412 12.93 -18.39 -4.70
CA ALA A 412 12.97 -19.64 -3.94
C ALA A 412 13.47 -20.80 -4.79
N TRP A 413 13.09 -20.86 -6.07
CA TRP A 413 13.60 -21.85 -7.01
C TRP A 413 15.10 -21.67 -7.26
N MET A 414 15.55 -20.43 -7.45
CA MET A 414 16.98 -20.10 -7.58
C MET A 414 17.77 -20.53 -6.31
N ASN A 415 17.26 -20.22 -5.13
CA ASN A 415 17.93 -20.57 -3.87
C ASN A 415 17.88 -22.08 -3.55
N THR A 416 16.82 -22.78 -3.96
CA THR A 416 16.76 -24.25 -3.93
C THR A 416 17.87 -24.83 -4.79
N ALA A 417 18.05 -24.31 -6.01
CA ALA A 417 19.12 -24.77 -6.89
C ALA A 417 20.51 -24.56 -6.28
N ALA A 418 20.76 -23.42 -5.63
CA ALA A 418 22.02 -23.16 -4.94
C ALA A 418 22.33 -24.22 -3.87
N CYS A 419 21.33 -24.60 -3.06
CA CYS A 419 21.47 -25.66 -2.06
C CYS A 419 21.75 -27.03 -2.70
N LEU A 420 21.02 -27.38 -3.77
CA LEU A 420 21.20 -28.65 -4.47
C LEU A 420 22.57 -28.77 -5.14
N LEU A 421 23.11 -27.66 -5.67
CA LEU A 421 24.47 -27.60 -6.20
C LEU A 421 25.52 -27.90 -5.12
N LEU A 422 25.36 -27.36 -3.90
CA LEU A 422 26.24 -27.67 -2.77
C LEU A 422 26.15 -29.14 -2.33
N GLN A 423 24.96 -29.73 -2.41
CA GLN A 423 24.74 -31.15 -2.11
C GLN A 423 25.16 -32.10 -3.24
N GLY A 424 25.53 -31.56 -4.42
CA GLY A 424 25.93 -32.35 -5.59
C GLY A 424 24.77 -32.90 -6.43
N ASP A 425 23.52 -32.55 -6.12
CA ASP A 425 22.36 -32.92 -6.94
C ASP A 425 22.23 -31.97 -8.15
N LEU A 426 23.05 -32.26 -9.16
CA LEU A 426 23.13 -31.45 -10.38
C LEU A 426 21.82 -31.47 -11.19
N ASN A 427 21.08 -32.57 -11.18
CA ASN A 427 19.85 -32.70 -11.96
C ASN A 427 18.69 -31.96 -11.28
N GLY A 428 18.57 -32.06 -9.95
CA GLY A 428 17.63 -31.26 -9.19
C GLY A 428 17.91 -29.76 -9.31
N ALA A 429 19.18 -29.36 -9.25
CA ALA A 429 19.59 -27.98 -9.45
C ALA A 429 19.21 -27.44 -10.84
N GLU A 430 19.48 -28.21 -11.90
CA GLU A 430 19.09 -27.86 -13.27
C GLU A 430 17.58 -27.61 -13.39
N SER A 431 16.77 -28.53 -12.84
CA SER A 431 15.31 -28.41 -12.85
C SER A 431 14.83 -27.13 -12.13
N ALA A 432 15.38 -26.85 -10.96
CA ALA A 432 15.04 -25.65 -10.19
C ALA A 432 15.47 -24.35 -10.90
N LEU A 433 16.64 -24.31 -11.54
CA LEU A 433 17.10 -23.15 -12.33
C LEU A 433 16.22 -22.91 -13.55
N LEU A 434 15.84 -23.97 -14.28
CA LEU A 434 14.93 -23.86 -15.41
C LEU A 434 13.56 -23.31 -14.97
N LYS A 435 13.07 -23.73 -13.79
CA LYS A 435 11.84 -23.19 -13.22
C LYS A 435 11.95 -21.71 -12.87
N ALA A 436 13.05 -21.29 -12.24
CA ALA A 436 13.30 -19.87 -11.93
C ALA A 436 13.33 -19.01 -13.20
N ILE A 437 14.03 -19.46 -14.25
CA ILE A 437 14.11 -18.76 -15.54
C ILE A 437 12.77 -18.73 -16.27
N ALA A 438 11.93 -19.77 -16.13
CA ALA A 438 10.59 -19.78 -16.71
C ALA A 438 9.65 -18.75 -16.05
N LEU A 439 9.83 -18.50 -14.75
CA LEU A 439 9.05 -17.51 -13.99
C LEU A 439 9.55 -16.09 -14.21
N ASP A 440 10.87 -15.90 -14.19
CA ASP A 440 11.53 -14.65 -14.54
C ASP A 440 12.60 -14.89 -15.63
N PRO A 441 12.24 -14.67 -16.90
CA PRO A 441 13.18 -14.77 -18.01
C PRO A 441 14.38 -13.82 -17.91
N ASP A 442 14.34 -12.75 -17.12
CA ASP A 442 15.45 -11.81 -16.95
C ASP A 442 16.28 -12.10 -15.69
N TYR A 443 16.03 -13.22 -15.02
CA TYR A 443 16.75 -13.58 -13.80
C TYR A 443 18.21 -13.96 -14.11
N LEU A 444 19.06 -12.94 -14.14
CA LEU A 444 20.48 -13.04 -14.50
C LEU A 444 21.21 -14.11 -13.70
N GLN A 445 21.03 -14.13 -12.37
CA GLN A 445 21.72 -15.08 -11.50
C GLN A 445 21.36 -16.54 -11.83
N ALA A 446 20.10 -16.84 -12.14
CA ALA A 446 19.68 -18.18 -12.52
C ALA A 446 20.29 -18.61 -13.86
N ARG A 447 20.32 -17.70 -14.85
CA ARG A 447 20.93 -17.97 -16.17
C ARG A 447 22.44 -18.19 -16.10
N VAL A 448 23.15 -17.35 -15.33
CA VAL A 448 24.59 -17.48 -15.09
C VAL A 448 24.89 -18.82 -14.43
N THR A 449 24.13 -19.17 -13.39
CA THR A 449 24.31 -20.42 -12.63
C THR A 449 24.01 -21.65 -13.50
N LEU A 450 22.96 -21.60 -14.32
CA LEU A 450 22.63 -22.69 -15.25
C LEU A 450 23.67 -22.83 -16.36
N THR A 451 24.19 -21.71 -16.87
CA THR A 451 25.29 -21.74 -17.85
C THR A 451 26.52 -22.40 -17.24
N ASP A 452 26.94 -21.99 -16.04
CA ASP A 452 28.05 -22.61 -15.31
C ASP A 452 27.87 -24.13 -15.14
N LEU A 453 26.66 -24.56 -14.75
CA LEU A 453 26.30 -25.96 -14.60
C LEU A 453 26.45 -26.74 -15.92
N TYR A 454 25.93 -26.22 -17.03
CA TYR A 454 26.07 -26.85 -18.35
C TYR A 454 27.53 -26.92 -18.81
N LEU A 455 28.33 -25.89 -18.55
CA LEU A 455 29.76 -25.92 -18.84
C LEU A 455 30.46 -27.03 -18.04
N LYS A 456 30.14 -27.18 -16.75
CA LYS A 456 30.68 -28.26 -15.88
C LYS A 456 30.25 -29.65 -16.35
N LYS A 457 29.01 -29.82 -16.77
CA LYS A 457 28.46 -31.07 -17.34
C LYS A 457 28.94 -31.34 -18.78
N ARG A 458 29.73 -30.45 -19.37
CA ARG A 458 30.16 -30.47 -20.79
C ARG A 458 29.00 -30.51 -21.80
N GLN A 459 27.84 -29.97 -21.44
CA GLN A 459 26.67 -29.84 -22.31
C GLN A 459 26.80 -28.58 -23.19
N ARG A 460 27.68 -28.65 -24.20
CA ARG A 460 28.03 -27.50 -25.06
C ARG A 460 26.83 -26.87 -25.75
N SER A 461 25.88 -27.66 -26.25
CA SER A 461 24.70 -27.10 -26.94
C SER A 461 23.86 -26.20 -26.02
N ASP A 462 23.54 -26.67 -24.81
CA ASP A 462 22.67 -25.94 -23.89
C ASP A 462 23.39 -24.75 -23.23
N ALA A 463 24.69 -24.90 -22.92
CA ALA A 463 25.54 -23.78 -22.52
C ALA A 463 25.58 -22.68 -23.59
N GLY A 464 25.68 -23.06 -24.88
CA GLY A 464 25.67 -22.12 -26.00
C GLY A 464 24.36 -21.33 -26.10
N LYS A 465 23.20 -21.98 -25.91
CA LYS A 465 21.89 -21.30 -25.91
C LYS A 465 21.79 -20.27 -24.79
N MET A 466 22.21 -20.64 -23.57
CA MET A 466 22.16 -19.71 -22.43
C MET A 466 23.13 -18.55 -22.61
N LEU A 467 24.34 -18.82 -23.11
CA LEU A 467 25.34 -17.79 -23.36
C LEU A 467 24.90 -16.82 -24.46
N GLN A 468 24.20 -17.29 -25.50
CA GLN A 468 23.64 -16.42 -26.54
C GLN A 468 22.67 -15.39 -25.95
N TYR A 469 21.81 -15.79 -25.00
CA TYR A 469 20.93 -14.86 -24.29
C TYR A 469 21.75 -13.85 -23.47
N LEU A 470 22.70 -14.34 -22.67
CA LEU A 470 23.54 -13.49 -21.84
C LEU A 470 24.36 -12.49 -22.67
N ASP A 471 24.86 -12.89 -23.85
CA ASP A 471 25.56 -12.00 -24.77
C ASP A 471 24.62 -10.98 -25.45
N ALA A 472 23.34 -11.30 -25.64
CA ALA A 472 22.38 -10.36 -26.22
C ALA A 472 21.94 -9.27 -25.22
N TYR A 473 21.73 -9.64 -23.95
CA TYR A 473 21.08 -8.77 -22.96
C TYR A 473 21.98 -8.32 -21.80
N HIS A 474 23.09 -9.03 -21.55
CA HIS A 474 23.96 -8.83 -20.39
C HIS A 474 25.46 -8.88 -20.75
N ALA A 475 25.83 -8.54 -21.99
CA ALA A 475 27.20 -8.66 -22.49
C ALA A 475 28.27 -7.94 -21.65
N GLN A 476 27.86 -6.87 -20.96
CA GLN A 476 28.74 -6.02 -20.15
C GLN A 476 29.03 -6.59 -18.76
N GLU A 477 28.28 -7.60 -18.33
CA GLU A 477 28.48 -8.23 -17.02
C GLU A 477 29.80 -9.01 -17.00
N PRO A 478 30.73 -8.74 -16.06
CA PRO A 478 32.04 -9.39 -16.02
C PRO A 478 31.97 -10.92 -16.00
N ILE A 479 30.96 -11.47 -15.32
CA ILE A 479 30.74 -12.92 -15.23
C ILE A 479 30.41 -13.55 -16.58
N VAL A 480 29.75 -12.82 -17.49
CA VAL A 480 29.42 -13.31 -18.84
C VAL A 480 30.68 -13.46 -19.68
N ALA A 481 31.63 -12.53 -19.56
CA ALA A 481 32.93 -12.64 -20.21
C ALA A 481 33.73 -13.86 -19.73
N GLU A 482 33.64 -14.20 -18.44
CA GLU A 482 34.27 -15.41 -17.89
C GLU A 482 33.63 -16.69 -18.46
N LEU A 483 32.30 -16.78 -18.44
CA LEU A 483 31.56 -17.91 -19.02
C LEU A 483 31.91 -18.10 -20.49
N ARG A 484 32.06 -17.02 -21.26
CA ARG A 484 32.47 -17.07 -22.67
C ARG A 484 33.84 -17.69 -22.87
N ARG A 485 34.83 -17.36 -22.02
CA ARG A 485 36.16 -17.96 -22.08
C ARG A 485 36.10 -19.46 -21.80
N ARG A 486 35.35 -19.87 -20.79
CA ARG A 486 35.17 -21.29 -20.43
C ARG A 486 34.40 -22.08 -21.48
N TYR A 487 33.43 -21.47 -22.14
CA TYR A 487 32.71 -22.07 -23.28
C TYR A 487 33.62 -22.31 -24.49
N ARG A 488 34.57 -21.40 -24.76
CA ARG A 488 35.54 -21.58 -25.86
C ARG A 488 36.54 -22.72 -25.60
N SER A 489 36.81 -23.04 -24.34
CA SER A 489 37.74 -24.11 -23.93
C SER A 489 37.10 -25.50 -23.82
N LEU A 490 35.78 -25.59 -23.92
CA LEU A 490 35.02 -26.85 -24.01
C LEU A 490 35.15 -27.48 -25.38
#